data_AF-A0A521TKX6-F1
#
_entry.id   AF-A0A521TKX6-F1
#
_cell.length_a   1.000
_cell.length_b   1.000
_cell.length_c   1.000
_cell.angle_alpha   90.00
_cell.angle_beta   90.00
_cell.angle_gamma   90.00
#
_symmetry.space_group_name_H-M   'P 1'
#
loop_
_entity.id
_entity.type
_entity.pdbx_description
1 polymer ?
#
loop_
_entity_poly.entity_id
_entity_poly.type
_entity_poly.pdbx_seq_one_letter_code
_entity_poly.pdbx_strand_id
1 'polypeptide(L)'
;MASIYQQIYDANLDREFETILVKLLRYNMAPVVEVPVRQFLQEYIVIRDDFWNQFGKCNSFDMAFDRYYQYAKNKCALIDSLLDNLNFALSYDPLRNDLSLMMKEGLTF
;
A
#
# COMPACT_ATOMS: atom_id res chain seq x y z
N MET A 1 -11.07 4.86 15.42
CA MET A 1 -10.23 4.52 14.25
C MET A 1 -10.83 3.28 13.59
N ALA A 2 -11.18 3.34 12.31
CA ALA A 2 -11.78 2.19 11.63
C ALA A 2 -10.76 1.05 11.49
N SER A 3 -11.23 -0.20 11.61
CA SER A 3 -10.41 -1.39 11.35
C SER A 3 -9.78 -1.33 9.96
N ILE A 4 -8.54 -1.80 9.80
CA ILE A 4 -7.88 -1.84 8.49
C ILE A 4 -8.67 -2.68 7.47
N TYR A 5 -9.35 -3.73 7.92
CA TYR A 5 -10.22 -4.54 7.07
C TYR A 5 -11.43 -3.76 6.55
N GLN A 6 -11.98 -2.85 7.37
CA GLN A 6 -13.04 -1.96 6.94
C GLN A 6 -12.52 -0.96 5.91
N GLN A 7 -11.32 -0.42 6.10
CA GLN A 7 -10.69 0.51 5.15
C GLN A 7 -10.39 -0.15 3.80
N ILE A 8 -9.98 -1.43 3.81
CA ILE A 8 -9.80 -2.22 2.59
C ILE A 8 -11.12 -2.37 1.83
N TYR A 9 -12.20 -2.68 2.54
CA TYR A 9 -13.53 -2.81 1.95
C TYR A 9 -14.04 -1.46 1.40
N ASP A 10 -13.92 -0.39 2.17
CA ASP A 10 -14.37 0.96 1.80
C ASP A 10 -13.56 1.55 0.63
N ALA A 11 -12.30 1.11 0.46
CA ALA A 11 -11.46 1.50 -0.67
C ALA A 11 -11.99 0.95 -2.01
N ASN A 12 -12.90 -0.04 -2.00
CA ASN A 12 -13.55 -0.59 -3.20
C ASN A 12 -12.53 -0.98 -4.28
N LEU A 13 -11.50 -1.72 -3.87
CA LEU A 13 -10.42 -2.20 -4.71
C LEU A 13 -10.92 -3.31 -5.65
N ASP A 14 -10.08 -3.69 -6.62
CA ASP A 14 -10.32 -4.92 -7.38
C ASP A 14 -10.39 -6.11 -6.41
N ARG A 15 -11.37 -6.98 -6.60
CA ARG A 15 -11.67 -8.09 -5.68
C ARG A 15 -10.46 -8.98 -5.38
N GLU A 16 -9.63 -9.24 -6.39
CA GLU A 16 -8.41 -10.03 -6.23
C GLU A 16 -7.39 -9.31 -5.34
N PHE A 17 -7.22 -8.00 -5.55
CA PHE A 17 -6.29 -7.18 -4.79
C PHE A 17 -6.75 -6.99 -3.34
N GLU A 18 -8.04 -6.77 -3.13
CA GLU A 18 -8.65 -6.80 -1.79
C GLU A 18 -8.34 -8.10 -1.06
N THR A 19 -8.54 -9.25 -1.73
CA THR A 19 -8.27 -10.57 -1.18
C THR A 19 -6.79 -10.74 -0.79
N ILE A 20 -5.87 -10.23 -1.62
CA ILE A 20 -4.42 -10.27 -1.34
C ILE A 20 -4.10 -9.48 -0.08
N LEU A 21 -4.56 -8.23 0.04
CA LEU A 21 -4.31 -7.39 1.20
C LEU A 21 -4.89 -7.99 2.49
N VAL A 22 -6.10 -8.53 2.43
CA VAL A 22 -6.73 -9.22 3.57
C VAL A 22 -5.91 -10.43 3.99
N LYS A 23 -5.45 -11.26 3.05
CA LYS A 23 -4.62 -12.43 3.34
C LYS A 23 -3.25 -12.04 3.91
N LEU A 24 -2.62 -11.02 3.35
CA LEU A 24 -1.35 -10.48 3.83
C LEU A 24 -1.44 -10.05 5.30
N LEU A 25 -2.45 -9.24 5.63
CA LEU A 25 -2.67 -8.77 6.99
C LEU A 25 -3.05 -9.88 7.95
N ARG A 26 -3.85 -10.87 7.52
CA ARG A 26 -4.12 -12.07 8.34
C ARG A 26 -2.87 -12.86 8.67
N TYR A 27 -1.90 -12.90 7.75
CA TYR A 27 -0.62 -13.57 7.96
C TYR A 27 0.32 -12.74 8.84
N ASN A 28 0.37 -11.42 8.65
CA ASN A 28 1.26 -10.53 9.38
C ASN A 28 0.58 -9.17 9.68
N MET A 29 0.11 -9.00 10.92
CA MET A 29 -0.42 -7.73 11.46
C MET A 29 0.67 -6.87 12.12
N ALA A 30 1.96 -7.15 11.91
CA ALA A 30 3.01 -6.30 12.47
C ALA A 30 2.90 -4.88 11.90
N PRO A 31 3.25 -3.84 12.68
CA PRO A 31 3.19 -2.45 12.22
C PRO A 31 3.95 -2.19 10.92
N VAL A 32 5.03 -2.95 10.68
CA VAL A 32 5.85 -2.88 9.47
C VAL A 32 5.09 -3.27 8.19
N VAL A 33 4.02 -4.05 8.30
CA VAL A 33 3.12 -4.40 7.19
C VAL A 33 1.85 -3.57 7.24
N GLU A 34 1.27 -3.38 8.42
CA GLU A 34 0.00 -2.66 8.57
C GLU A 34 0.10 -1.20 8.13
N VAL A 35 1.17 -0.50 8.51
CA VAL A 35 1.34 0.95 8.24
C VAL A 35 1.45 1.23 6.74
N PRO A 36 2.32 0.54 5.96
CA PRO A 36 2.36 0.71 4.51
C PRO A 36 1.02 0.45 3.82
N VAL A 37 0.30 -0.62 4.24
CA VAL A 37 -1.01 -0.94 3.67
C VAL A 37 -2.01 0.17 3.97
N ARG A 38 -1.99 0.74 5.18
CA ARG A 38 -2.87 1.86 5.56
C ARG A 38 -2.57 3.12 4.75
N GLN A 39 -1.30 3.46 4.56
CA GLN A 39 -0.88 4.61 3.74
C GLN A 39 -1.33 4.43 2.28
N PHE A 40 -1.08 3.25 1.72
CA PHE A 40 -1.56 2.90 0.39
C PHE A 40 -3.07 3.10 0.24
N LEU A 41 -3.89 2.63 1.19
CA LEU A 41 -5.35 2.75 1.11
C LEU A 41 -5.81 4.22 1.13
N GLN A 42 -5.17 5.06 1.94
CA GLN A 42 -5.48 6.48 2.01
C GLN A 42 -5.18 7.19 0.70
N GLU A 43 -3.98 6.95 0.14
CA GLU A 43 -3.58 7.52 -1.14
C GLU A 43 -4.44 7.00 -2.30
N TYR A 44 -4.79 5.71 -2.27
CA TYR A 44 -5.64 5.09 -3.28
C TYR A 44 -7.02 5.76 -3.36
N ILE A 45 -7.65 6.03 -2.22
CA ILE A 45 -8.95 6.71 -2.17
C ILE A 45 -8.84 8.11 -2.78
N VAL A 46 -7.77 8.86 -2.46
CA VAL A 46 -7.56 10.20 -2.99
C VAL A 46 -7.43 10.18 -4.52
N ILE A 47 -6.59 9.30 -5.09
CA ILE A 47 -6.41 9.23 -6.55
C ILE A 47 -7.67 8.75 -7.27
N ARG A 48 -8.44 7.85 -6.66
CA ARG A 48 -9.68 7.31 -7.21
C ARG A 48 -10.76 8.39 -7.25
N ASP A 49 -10.94 9.12 -6.15
CA ASP A 49 -11.96 10.16 -6.05
C ASP A 49 -11.61 11.34 -6.96
N ASP A 50 -10.33 11.72 -7.07
CA ASP A 50 -9.86 12.70 -8.04
C ASP A 50 -10.13 12.26 -9.49
N PHE A 51 -9.86 10.98 -9.83
CA PHE A 51 -10.18 10.43 -11.13
C PHE A 51 -11.67 10.58 -11.46
N TRP A 52 -12.59 10.11 -10.60
CA TRP A 52 -14.03 10.20 -10.88
C TRP A 52 -14.51 11.65 -10.99
N ASN A 53 -13.98 12.55 -10.16
CA ASN A 53 -14.29 13.98 -10.21
C ASN A 53 -13.85 14.63 -11.53
N GLN A 54 -12.71 14.22 -12.09
CA GLN A 54 -12.22 14.71 -13.37
C GLN A 54 -12.91 14.03 -14.55
N PHE A 55 -13.14 12.72 -14.47
CA PHE A 55 -13.78 11.92 -15.50
C PHE A 55 -15.22 12.38 -15.76
N GLY A 56 -15.98 12.71 -14.71
CA GLY A 56 -17.33 13.26 -14.83
C GLY A 56 -17.40 14.63 -15.53
N LYS A 57 -16.27 15.32 -15.70
CA LYS A 57 -16.16 16.60 -16.41
C LYS A 57 -15.71 16.44 -17.87
N CYS A 58 -15.38 15.23 -18.31
CA CYS A 58 -14.94 14.98 -19.67
C CYS A 58 -16.13 15.10 -20.65
N ASN A 59 -15.94 15.84 -21.73
CA ASN A 59 -16.94 16.05 -22.78
C ASN A 59 -16.57 15.37 -24.11
N SER A 60 -15.44 14.67 -24.15
CA SER A 60 -14.98 13.92 -25.33
C SER A 60 -14.33 12.60 -24.92
N PHE A 61 -14.29 11.68 -25.88
CA PHE A 61 -13.63 10.39 -25.70
C PHE A 61 -12.13 10.56 -25.42
N ASP A 62 -11.44 11.43 -26.16
CA ASP A 62 -10.00 11.64 -26.00
C ASP A 62 -9.65 12.16 -24.60
N MET A 63 -10.45 13.07 -24.06
CA MET A 63 -10.28 13.55 -22.68
C MET A 63 -10.54 12.45 -21.66
N ALA A 64 -11.60 11.66 -21.85
CA ALA A 64 -11.91 10.54 -20.96
C ALA A 64 -10.78 9.48 -20.98
N PHE A 65 -10.24 9.19 -22.18
CA PHE A 65 -9.14 8.25 -22.37
C PHE A 65 -7.86 8.73 -21.71
N ASP A 66 -7.47 10.01 -21.89
CA ASP A 66 -6.30 10.59 -21.23
C ASP A 66 -6.44 10.55 -19.70
N ARG A 67 -7.60 10.92 -19.15
CA ARG A 67 -7.84 10.83 -17.70
C ARG A 67 -7.75 9.40 -17.17
N TYR A 68 -8.31 8.44 -17.90
CA TYR A 68 -8.19 7.03 -17.55
C TYR A 68 -6.74 6.55 -17.58
N TYR A 69 -5.98 6.94 -18.61
CA TYR A 69 -4.56 6.59 -18.73
C TYR A 69 -3.73 7.15 -17.57
N GLN A 70 -3.93 8.42 -17.20
CA GLN A 70 -3.24 9.02 -16.04
C GLN A 70 -3.62 8.32 -14.73
N TYR A 71 -4.90 7.99 -14.53
CA TYR A 71 -5.34 7.24 -13.36
C TYR A 71 -4.70 5.86 -13.29
N ALA A 72 -4.66 5.11 -14.39
CA ALA A 72 -4.03 3.80 -14.45
C ALA A 72 -2.52 3.90 -14.12
N LYS A 73 -1.83 4.90 -14.67
CA LYS A 73 -0.42 5.16 -14.38
C LYS A 73 -0.18 5.46 -12.89
N ASN A 74 -1.00 6.32 -12.29
CA ASN A 74 -0.91 6.66 -10.87
C ASN A 74 -1.19 5.44 -9.98
N LYS A 75 -2.18 4.62 -10.33
CA LYS A 75 -2.48 3.37 -9.64
C LYS A 75 -1.30 2.40 -9.67
N CYS A 76 -0.64 2.21 -10.82
CA CYS A 76 0.54 1.37 -10.92
C CYS A 76 1.69 1.88 -10.04
N ALA A 77 2.01 3.17 -10.13
CA ALA A 77 3.08 3.75 -9.31
C ALA A 77 2.82 3.62 -7.80
N LEU A 78 1.56 3.73 -7.38
CA LEU A 78 1.16 3.55 -5.99
C LEU A 78 1.32 2.08 -5.54
N ILE A 79 1.00 1.12 -6.40
CA ILE A 79 1.22 -0.31 -6.13
C ILE A 79 2.72 -0.61 -6.03
N ASP A 80 3.53 -0.08 -6.93
CA ASP A 80 4.99 -0.25 -6.90
C ASP A 80 5.57 0.29 -5.58
N SER A 81 5.12 1.47 -5.13
CA SER A 81 5.53 2.02 -3.84
C SER A 81 5.12 1.15 -2.65
N LEU A 82 3.91 0.57 -2.68
CA LEU A 82 3.48 -0.40 -1.66
C LEU A 82 4.41 -1.62 -1.64
N LEU A 83 4.75 -2.17 -2.80
CA LEU A 83 5.65 -3.33 -2.90
C LEU A 83 7.03 -3.01 -2.37
N ASP A 84 7.59 -1.84 -2.69
CA ASP A 84 8.89 -1.39 -2.17
C ASP A 84 8.87 -1.24 -0.64
N ASN A 85 7.81 -0.64 -0.10
CA ASN A 85 7.64 -0.48 1.35
C ASN A 85 7.50 -1.83 2.06
N LEU A 86 6.78 -2.79 1.47
CA LEU A 86 6.64 -4.14 2.01
C LEU A 86 7.93 -4.97 1.88
N ASN A 87 8.69 -4.81 0.80
CA ASN A 87 10.01 -5.42 0.64
C ASN A 87 11.00 -4.88 1.67
N PHE A 88 10.97 -3.56 1.92
CA PHE A 88 11.75 -2.96 2.99
C PHE A 88 11.38 -3.58 4.35
N ALA A 89 10.08 -3.71 4.64
CA ALA A 89 9.59 -4.34 5.86
C ALA A 89 10.02 -5.82 6.03
N LEU A 90 10.13 -6.59 4.93
CA LEU A 90 10.65 -7.97 4.95
C LEU A 90 12.17 -8.03 5.17
N SER A 91 12.90 -7.04 4.66
CA SER A 91 14.36 -6.95 4.82
C SER A 91 14.79 -6.39 6.18
N TYR A 92 13.90 -5.67 6.86
CA TYR A 92 14.09 -5.15 8.21
C TYR A 92 13.80 -6.26 9.22
N ASP A 93 14.73 -7.21 9.34
CA ASP A 93 14.66 -8.25 10.38
C ASP A 93 15.19 -7.70 11.71
N PRO A 94 14.33 -7.41 12.71
CA PRO A 94 14.78 -6.98 14.02
C PRO A 94 15.70 -8.03 14.68
N LEU A 95 15.55 -9.33 14.38
CA LEU A 95 16.45 -10.38 14.90
C LEU A 95 17.87 -10.19 14.41
N ARG A 96 18.07 -9.64 13.21
CA ARG A 96 19.41 -9.41 12.65
C ARG A 96 20.12 -8.24 13.35
N ASN A 97 19.37 -7.21 13.77
CA ASN A 97 19.90 -6.13 14.58
C ASN A 97 20.10 -6.55 16.04
N ASP A 98 19.18 -7.34 16.62
CA ASP A 98 19.32 -7.86 17.98
C ASP A 98 20.47 -8.86 18.11
N LEU A 99 20.67 -9.75 17.13
CA LEU A 99 21.86 -10.62 17.06
C LEU A 99 23.15 -9.81 16.88
N SER A 100 23.13 -8.78 16.04
CA SER A 100 24.28 -7.89 15.84
C SER A 100 24.62 -7.09 17.10
N LEU A 101 23.61 -6.62 17.83
CA LEU A 101 23.74 -5.93 19.12
C LEU A 101 24.24 -6.89 20.22
N MET A 102 23.66 -8.09 20.35
CA MET A 102 24.12 -9.13 21.27
C MET A 102 25.56 -9.58 20.98
N MET A 103 25.94 -9.73 19.70
CA MET A 103 27.32 -10.07 19.33
C MET A 103 28.29 -8.93 19.62
N LYS A 104 27.89 -7.67 19.50
CA LYS A 104 28.72 -6.51 19.87
C LYS A 104 28.92 -6.40 21.38
N GLU A 105 27.89 -6.67 22.18
CA GLU A 105 27.96 -6.66 23.64
C GLU A 105 28.71 -7.89 24.20
N GLY A 106 28.69 -9.02 23.50
CA GLY A 106 29.43 -10.23 23.86
C GLY A 106 30.93 -10.22 23.52
N LEU A 107 31.40 -9.24 22.74
CA LEU A 107 32.80 -9.12 22.30
C LEU A 107 33.58 -8.02 23.02
N THR A 108 32.96 -7.32 23.98
CA THR A 108 33.70 -6.46 24.92
C THR A 108 34.22 -7.31 26.08
N PHE A 109 35.46 -7.80 25.94
CA PHE A 109 36.31 -8.30 27.02
C PHE A 109 37.50 -7.36 27.22
#